data_AF-A0A8I0HCK0-F1
#
_entry.id   AF-A0A8I0HCK0-F1
#
_cell.length_a   1.000
_cell.length_b   1.000
_cell.length_c   1.000
_cell.angle_alpha   90.00
_cell.angle_beta   90.00
_cell.angle_gamma   90.00
#
_symmetry.space_group_name_H-M   'P 1'
#
loop_
_entity.id
_entity.type
_entity.pdbx_description
1 polymer ?
#
loop_
_entity_poly.entity_id
_entity_poly.type
_entity_poly.pdbx_seq_one_letter_code
_entity_poly.pdbx_strand_id
1 'polypeptide(L)'
;EAVPGYDVVTTIDINMQDIVENELNSMLSHVQADWGVAVLMDVATGDIKAISNLECTKDGNDYIEAMNRAVLGYEPGSVVKTLS
;
A
#
# COMPACT_ATOMS: atom_id res chain seq x y z
N GLU A 1 -9.04 12.86 -37.51
CA GLU A 1 -9.26 11.42 -37.23
C GLU A 1 -9.13 11.19 -35.73
N ALA A 2 -9.72 10.11 -35.21
CA ALA A 2 -9.54 9.74 -33.80
C ALA A 2 -8.16 9.11 -33.60
N VAL A 3 -7.48 9.45 -32.51
CA VAL A 3 -6.18 8.89 -32.12
C VAL A 3 -6.41 7.92 -30.97
N PRO A 4 -5.89 6.68 -31.01
CA PRO A 4 -5.96 5.75 -29.90
C PRO A 4 -5.29 6.31 -28.64
N GLY A 5 -5.79 5.93 -27.47
CA GLY A 5 -5.13 6.21 -26.19
C GLY A 5 -3.80 5.46 -26.07
N TYR A 6 -2.96 5.92 -25.15
CA TYR A 6 -1.70 5.27 -24.80
C TYR A 6 -1.89 4.26 -23.68
N ASP A 7 -1.06 3.22 -23.69
CA ASP A 7 -0.93 2.28 -22.58
C ASP A 7 -0.03 2.83 -21.48
N VAL A 8 -0.35 2.51 -20.23
CA VAL A 8 0.46 2.85 -19.05
C VAL A 8 1.04 1.56 -18.48
N VAL A 9 2.37 1.49 -18.41
CA VAL A 9 3.10 0.39 -17.79
C VAL A 9 3.65 0.86 -16.45
N THR A 10 3.33 0.11 -15.39
CA THR A 10 3.75 0.41 -14.01
C THR A 10 4.95 -0.43 -13.58
N THR A 11 5.57 -0.07 -12.46
CA THR A 11 6.64 -0.86 -11.82
C THR A 11 6.13 -1.99 -10.92
N ILE A 12 4.81 -2.06 -10.72
CA ILE A 12 4.13 -3.04 -9.86
C ILE A 12 4.32 -4.46 -10.40
N ASP A 13 4.72 -5.37 -9.51
CA ASP A 13 4.71 -6.80 -9.74
C ASP A 13 3.45 -7.39 -9.11
N ILE A 14 2.59 -7.99 -9.94
CA ILE A 14 1.27 -8.49 -9.51
C ILE A 14 1.41 -9.59 -8.45
N ASN A 15 2.42 -10.46 -8.54
CA ASN A 15 2.59 -11.52 -7.54
C ASN A 15 2.98 -10.94 -6.18
N MET A 16 3.82 -9.89 -6.18
CA MET A 16 4.19 -9.20 -4.94
C MET A 16 3.03 -8.39 -4.37
N GLN A 17 2.24 -7.75 -5.23
CA GLN A 17 1.04 -7.02 -4.84
C GLN A 17 0.06 -7.92 -4.10
N ASP A 18 -0.24 -9.09 -4.66
CA ASP A 18 -1.16 -10.06 -4.07
C ASP A 18 -0.68 -10.52 -2.68
N ILE A 19 0.63 -10.77 -2.53
CA ILE A 19 1.21 -11.15 -1.23
C ILE A 19 1.07 -10.00 -0.22
N VAL A 20 1.45 -8.78 -0.60
CA VAL A 20 1.42 -7.62 0.30
C VAL A 20 0.01 -7.31 0.78
N GLU A 21 -0.99 -7.40 -0.10
CA GLU A 21 -2.38 -7.16 0.25
C GLU A 21 -2.93 -8.22 1.23
N ASN A 22 -2.68 -9.50 0.97
CA ASN A 22 -3.12 -10.59 1.83
C ASN A 22 -2.49 -10.52 3.22
N GLU A 23 -1.18 -10.28 3.29
CA GLU A 23 -0.46 -10.17 4.57
C GLU A 23 -0.87 -8.91 5.35
N LEU A 24 -1.07 -7.78 4.66
CA LEU A 24 -1.58 -6.56 5.30
C LEU A 24 -2.98 -6.78 5.87
N ASN A 25 -3.88 -7.41 5.11
CA ASN A 25 -5.24 -7.73 5.58
C ASN A 25 -5.23 -8.65 6.80
N SER A 26 -4.42 -9.73 6.75
CA SER A 26 -4.23 -10.66 7.86
C SER A 26 -3.73 -9.95 9.12
N MET A 27 -2.72 -9.09 8.97
CA MET A 27 -2.17 -8.31 10.07
C MET A 27 -3.18 -7.33 10.66
N LEU A 28 -3.89 -6.57 9.82
CA LEU A 28 -4.91 -5.62 10.28
C LEU A 28 -6.05 -6.33 11.00
N SER A 29 -6.50 -7.48 10.49
CA SER A 29 -7.48 -8.34 11.16
C SER A 29 -7.00 -8.82 12.52
N HIS A 30 -5.71 -9.19 12.63
CA HIS A 30 -5.12 -9.64 13.89
C HIS A 30 -5.02 -8.54 14.94
N VAL A 31 -4.64 -7.32 14.55
CA VAL A 31 -4.45 -6.18 15.48
C VAL A 31 -5.68 -5.30 15.64
N GLN A 32 -6.73 -5.52 14.85
CA GLN A 32 -7.96 -4.73 14.82
C GLN A 32 -7.71 -3.22 14.62
N ALA A 33 -6.83 -2.87 13.70
CA ALA A 33 -6.50 -1.47 13.42
C ALA A 33 -7.52 -0.85 12.44
N ASP A 34 -7.77 0.45 12.57
CA ASP A 34 -8.72 1.15 11.68
C ASP A 34 -8.27 1.14 10.22
N TRP A 35 -6.96 1.13 9.98
CA TRP A 35 -6.37 1.15 8.64
C TRP A 35 -4.89 0.75 8.68
N GLY A 36 -4.35 0.41 7.51
CA GLY A 36 -2.94 0.11 7.34
C GLY A 36 -2.44 0.35 5.93
N VAL A 37 -1.13 0.53 5.82
CA VAL A 37 -0.43 0.74 4.56
C VAL A 37 0.81 -0.12 4.55
N ALA A 38 1.08 -0.78 3.43
CA ALA A 38 2.32 -1.47 3.15
C ALA A 38 2.85 -1.07 1.78
N VAL A 39 4.14 -0.74 1.71
CA VAL A 39 4.83 -0.37 0.46
C VAL A 39 6.09 -1.22 0.34
N LEU A 40 6.25 -1.90 -0.79
CA LEU A 40 7.43 -2.68 -1.14
C LEU A 40 8.19 -1.99 -2.28
N MET A 41 9.49 -1.74 -2.05
CA MET A 41 10.34 -0.99 -2.97
C MET A 41 11.61 -1.78 -3.30
N ASP A 42 12.01 -1.77 -4.56
CA ASP A 42 13.33 -2.23 -4.97
C ASP A 42 14.41 -1.23 -4.49
N VAL A 43 15.42 -1.73 -3.79
CA VAL A 43 16.44 -0.87 -3.15
C VAL A 43 17.33 -0.18 -4.18
N ALA A 44 17.65 -0.84 -5.28
CA ALA A 44 18.60 -0.33 -6.25
C ALA A 44 17.98 0.74 -7.15
N THR A 45 16.72 0.54 -7.56
CA THR A 45 16.03 1.45 -8.49
C THR A 45 15.09 2.43 -7.81
N GLY A 46 14.60 2.11 -6.61
CA GLY A 46 13.52 2.86 -5.95
C GLY A 46 12.14 2.54 -6.52
N ASP A 47 12.02 1.56 -7.42
CA ASP A 47 10.74 1.15 -8.00
C ASP A 47 9.82 0.59 -6.93
N ILE A 48 8.58 1.08 -6.90
CA ILE A 48 7.53 0.47 -6.08
C ILE A 48 7.06 -0.80 -6.78
N LYS A 49 7.27 -1.95 -6.13
CA LYS A 49 6.85 -3.26 -6.64
C LYS A 49 5.48 -3.68 -6.12
N ALA A 50 5.07 -3.18 -4.96
CA ALA A 50 3.73 -3.37 -4.43
C ALA A 50 3.37 -2.22 -3.47
N ILE A 51 2.09 -1.88 -3.42
CA ILE A 51 1.52 -0.87 -2.52
C ILE A 51 0.09 -1.26 -2.18
N SER A 52 -0.21 -1.48 -0.90
CA SER A 52 -1.56 -1.79 -0.42
C SER A 52 -1.97 -0.81 0.67
N ASN A 53 -3.22 -0.35 0.61
CA ASN A 53 -3.83 0.58 1.55
C ASN A 53 -5.22 0.03 1.89
N LEU A 54 -5.38 -0.44 3.12
CA LEU A 54 -6.62 -1.06 3.57
C LEU A 54 -7.22 -0.27 4.74
N GLU A 55 -8.54 -0.16 4.76
CA GLU A 55 -9.31 0.45 5.84
C GLU A 55 -10.38 -0.51 6.33
N CYS A 56 -10.64 -0.50 7.63
CA CYS A 56 -11.73 -1.26 8.23
C CYS A 56 -13.06 -0.67 7.76
N THR A 57 -13.97 -1.55 7.34
CA THR A 57 -15.35 -1.18 6.99
C THR A 57 -16.07 -0.59 8.19
N LYS A 58 -17.08 0.25 7.94
CA LYS A 58 -17.87 0.89 9.02
C LYS A 58 -18.55 -0.12 9.95
N ASP A 59 -18.84 -1.31 9.45
CA ASP A 59 -19.47 -2.39 10.19
C ASP A 59 -18.45 -3.21 11.00
N GLY A 60 -17.14 -2.94 10.85
CA GLY A 60 -16.05 -3.52 11.62
C GLY A 60 -15.67 -4.96 11.24
N ASN A 61 -16.28 -5.51 10.19
CA ASN A 61 -16.21 -6.95 9.88
C ASN A 61 -15.16 -7.31 8.82
N ASP A 62 -14.76 -6.35 7.98
CA ASP A 62 -13.88 -6.58 6.85
C ASP A 62 -12.98 -5.37 6.59
N TYR A 63 -11.91 -5.59 5.82
CA TYR A 63 -11.03 -4.56 5.30
C TYR A 63 -11.24 -4.40 3.79
N ILE A 64 -11.25 -3.16 3.32
CA ILE A 64 -11.40 -2.81 1.92
C ILE A 64 -10.27 -1.91 1.46
N GLU A 65 -9.96 -1.96 0.17
CA GLU A 65 -9.14 -0.92 -0.46
C GLU A 65 -9.80 0.44 -0.29
N ALA A 66 -9.00 1.41 0.13
CA ALA A 66 -9.49 2.75 0.42
C ALA A 66 -8.50 3.80 -0.06
N MET A 67 -8.60 5.00 0.49
CA MET A 67 -7.73 6.12 0.14
C MET A 67 -6.25 5.70 0.22
N ASN A 68 -5.46 6.06 -0.79
CA ASN A 68 -4.01 5.84 -0.76
C ASN A 68 -3.39 6.72 0.32
N ARG A 69 -3.25 6.18 1.53
CA ARG A 69 -2.67 6.86 2.69
C ARG A 69 -1.16 6.92 2.63
N ALA A 70 -0.51 6.10 1.81
CA ALA A 70 0.95 6.11 1.63
C ALA A 70 1.50 7.47 1.18
N VAL A 71 0.68 8.29 0.50
CA VAL A 71 1.07 9.60 -0.02
C VAL A 71 0.63 10.77 0.88
N LEU A 72 0.08 10.47 2.06
CA LEU A 72 -0.34 11.48 3.04
C LEU A 72 0.75 11.67 4.12
N GLY A 73 0.77 12.86 4.72
CA GLY A 73 1.73 13.20 5.77
C GLY A 73 1.27 12.74 7.16
N TYR A 74 2.15 12.06 7.88
CA TYR A 74 1.98 11.67 9.29
C TYR A 74 3.28 11.91 10.06
N GLU A 75 3.20 12.04 11.38
CA GLU A 75 4.39 12.14 12.24
C GLU A 75 5.09 10.76 12.31
N PRO A 76 6.36 10.63 11.87
CA PRO A 76 7.01 9.32 11.74
C PRO A 76 7.43 8.71 13.10
N GLY A 77 7.55 9.52 14.15
CA GLY A 77 8.01 9.05 15.45
C GLY A 77 9.39 8.39 15.38
N SER A 78 9.55 7.23 16.01
CA SER A 78 10.86 6.59 16.17
C SER A 78 11.48 6.03 14.88
N VAL A 79 10.73 5.86 13.79
CA VAL A 79 11.29 5.31 12.54
C VAL A 79 12.31 6.26 11.88
N VAL A 80 12.28 7.55 12.23
CA VAL A 80 13.22 8.56 11.72
C VAL A 80 14.62 8.46 12.34
N LYS A 81 14.77 7.70 13.43
CA LYS A 81 16.05 7.57 14.18
C LYS A 81 17.19 7.00 13.34
N THR A 82 16.92 6.41 12.18
CA THR A 82 17.96 5.94 11.24
C THR A 82 18.74 7.07 10.58
N LEU A 83 18.23 8.30 10.62
CA LEU A 83 18.88 9.49 10.03
C LEU A 83 19.83 10.21 11.00
N SER A 84 19.67 9.99 12.31
CA SER A 84 20.48 10.63 13.36
C SER A 84 21.73 9.82 13.68
#